data_AF-A0AAU4DBT9-F1
#
_entry.id   AF-A0AAU4DBT9-F1
#
_cell.length_a   1.000
_cell.length_b   1.000
_cell.length_c   1.000
_cell.angle_alpha   90.00
_cell.angle_beta   90.00
_cell.angle_gamma   90.00
#
_symmetry.space_group_name_H-M   'P 1'
#
loop_
_entity.id
_entity.type
_entity.pdbx_description
1 polymer ?
#
loop_
_entity_poly.entity_id
_entity_poly.type
_entity_poly.pdbx_seq_one_letter_code
_entity_poly.pdbx_strand_id
1 'polypeptide(L)'
;MTDAAARPPTAFLPPHLRAVPYVGARCPGSRAVAERPGLDAGANCQLYAYAVLAHFGLTAPPLRSSDLWADDSTVRVTAPRPLDLLLFNATDDAYGAHVGVWVAPESVLHLCAEVGRPALWTPADFAARERYRHLVGIKRVTTAGEGGSPAHP
;
A
#
# COMPACT_ATOMS: atom_id res chain seq x y z
N MET A 1 15.90 -26.68 3.78
CA MET A 1 15.86 -26.12 2.42
C MET A 1 14.60 -26.63 1.76
N THR A 2 13.54 -25.83 1.78
CA THR A 2 12.33 -26.08 0.99
C THR A 2 12.10 -24.87 0.12
N ASP A 3 11.97 -25.16 -1.16
CA ASP A 3 11.89 -24.27 -2.30
C ASP A 3 10.71 -23.31 -2.17
N ALA A 4 11.01 -22.00 -2.02
CA ALA A 4 10.03 -20.92 -2.11
C ALA A 4 9.82 -20.52 -3.58
N ALA A 5 9.52 -21.50 -4.43
CA ALA A 5 9.14 -21.24 -5.81
C ALA A 5 7.74 -20.59 -5.86
N ALA A 6 7.75 -19.27 -6.02
CA ALA A 6 6.78 -18.43 -6.74
C ALA A 6 5.32 -18.95 -6.79
N ARG A 7 4.55 -18.70 -5.72
CA ARG A 7 3.09 -18.65 -5.83
C ARG A 7 2.72 -17.43 -6.69
N PRO A 8 1.87 -17.51 -7.73
CA PRO A 8 1.51 -16.32 -8.51
C PRO A 8 0.44 -15.56 -7.72
N PRO A 9 0.76 -14.45 -7.02
CA PRO A 9 -0.05 -14.04 -5.88
C PRO A 9 -1.17 -13.06 -6.25
N THR A 10 -1.40 -12.78 -7.53
CA THR A 10 -2.21 -11.64 -7.97
C THR A 10 -3.32 -12.01 -8.97
N ALA A 11 -3.59 -13.31 -9.17
CA ALA A 11 -4.60 -13.78 -10.11
C ALA A 11 -6.03 -13.29 -9.78
N PHE A 12 -6.31 -12.95 -8.52
CA PHE A 12 -7.59 -12.36 -8.10
C PHE A 12 -7.68 -10.85 -8.38
N LEU A 13 -6.55 -10.17 -8.69
CA LEU A 13 -6.58 -8.75 -9.00
C LEU A 13 -7.11 -8.52 -10.42
N PRO A 14 -7.82 -7.40 -10.65
CA PRO A 14 -8.12 -6.92 -11.99
C PRO A 14 -6.86 -6.83 -12.86
N PRO A 15 -6.96 -7.06 -14.19
CA PRO A 15 -5.80 -7.06 -15.08
C PRO A 15 -4.92 -5.80 -14.97
N HIS A 16 -5.52 -4.62 -14.84
CA HIS A 16 -4.82 -3.34 -14.74
C HIS A 16 -4.02 -3.17 -13.44
N LEU A 17 -4.31 -3.94 -12.39
CA LEU A 17 -3.54 -3.98 -11.15
C LEU A 17 -2.52 -5.12 -11.12
N ARG A 18 -2.61 -6.09 -12.02
CA ARG A 18 -1.79 -7.31 -11.96
C ARG A 18 -0.39 -7.14 -12.56
N ALA A 19 -0.24 -6.26 -13.54
CA ALA A 19 0.96 -6.15 -14.38
C ALA A 19 1.66 -4.78 -14.30
N VAL A 20 1.41 -4.02 -13.24
CA VAL A 20 1.93 -2.66 -13.10
C VAL A 20 3.45 -2.68 -12.88
N PRO A 21 4.26 -2.08 -13.77
CA PRO A 21 5.70 -2.04 -13.59
C PRO A 21 6.09 -1.12 -12.43
N TYR A 22 7.11 -1.51 -11.67
CA TYR A 22 7.70 -0.62 -10.67
C TYR A 22 8.44 0.54 -11.34
N VAL A 23 8.06 1.76 -10.99
CA VAL A 23 8.73 3.00 -11.41
C VAL A 23 8.84 3.93 -10.21
N GLY A 24 10.00 3.95 -9.55
CA GLY A 24 10.21 4.66 -8.29
C GLY A 24 9.93 6.18 -8.35
N ALA A 25 10.21 6.82 -9.49
CA ALA A 25 9.93 8.24 -9.71
C ALA A 25 8.43 8.57 -9.75
N ARG A 26 7.57 7.58 -10.06
CA ARG A 26 6.10 7.73 -10.09
C ARG A 26 5.52 7.48 -8.72
N CYS A 27 5.56 8.52 -7.90
CA CYS A 27 5.09 8.53 -6.52
C CYS A 27 3.97 9.58 -6.32
N PRO A 28 3.17 9.49 -5.23
CA PRO A 28 2.15 10.50 -4.94
C PRO A 28 2.73 11.93 -4.97
N GLY A 29 2.00 12.85 -5.62
CA GLY A 29 2.40 14.25 -5.76
C GLY A 29 3.54 14.54 -6.75
N SER A 30 4.13 13.52 -7.41
CA SER A 30 5.19 13.76 -8.39
C SER A 30 4.68 14.36 -9.70
N ARG A 31 5.51 15.17 -10.36
CA ARG A 31 5.23 15.73 -11.69
C ARG A 31 4.86 14.66 -12.73
N ALA A 32 5.56 13.52 -12.70
CA ALA A 32 5.29 12.41 -13.62
C ALA A 32 3.84 11.88 -13.48
N VAL A 33 3.30 11.84 -12.26
CA VAL A 33 1.91 11.42 -12.00
C VAL A 33 0.93 12.53 -12.37
N ALA A 34 1.27 13.80 -12.13
CA ALA A 34 0.44 14.93 -12.54
C ALA A 34 0.26 15.02 -14.07
N GLU A 35 1.33 14.78 -14.84
CA GLU A 35 1.29 14.82 -16.31
C GLU A 35 0.62 13.59 -16.93
N ARG A 36 0.76 12.42 -16.29
CA ARG A 36 0.16 11.16 -16.74
C ARG A 36 -0.40 10.44 -15.51
N PRO A 37 -1.66 10.64 -15.13
CA PRO A 37 -2.25 9.98 -13.98
C PRO A 37 -2.43 8.48 -14.22
N GLY A 38 -2.74 7.73 -13.16
CA GLY A 38 -2.96 6.28 -13.24
C GLY A 38 -1.67 5.45 -13.27
N LEU A 39 -1.85 4.17 -13.63
CA LEU A 39 -0.82 3.12 -13.50
C LEU A 39 -0.20 2.65 -14.82
N ASP A 40 -0.71 3.11 -15.97
CA ASP A 40 -0.26 2.64 -17.29
C ASP A 40 1.24 2.88 -17.52
N ALA A 41 1.78 3.97 -16.96
CA ALA A 41 3.21 4.29 -17.00
C ALA A 41 4.00 3.71 -15.82
N GLY A 42 3.42 2.83 -15.02
CA GLY A 42 3.98 2.25 -13.80
C GLY A 42 3.75 3.09 -12.54
N ALA A 43 4.25 2.58 -11.42
CA ALA A 43 4.08 3.20 -10.11
C ALA A 43 5.17 2.81 -9.13
N ASN A 44 5.38 3.61 -8.09
CA ASN A 44 6.07 3.16 -6.89
C ASN A 44 5.10 2.40 -5.96
N CYS A 45 5.60 1.93 -4.82
CA CYS A 45 4.81 1.18 -3.83
C CYS A 45 3.54 1.93 -3.38
N GLN A 46 3.68 3.21 -3.04
CA GLN A 46 2.59 4.00 -2.46
C GLN A 46 1.52 4.39 -3.49
N LEU A 47 1.92 4.83 -4.68
CA LEU A 47 0.99 5.13 -5.76
C LEU A 47 0.19 3.88 -6.15
N TYR A 48 0.85 2.71 -6.23
CA TYR A 48 0.19 1.45 -6.49
C TYR A 48 -0.80 1.08 -5.38
N ALA A 49 -0.40 1.17 -4.10
CA ALA A 49 -1.28 0.91 -2.97
C ALA A 49 -2.54 1.80 -3.00
N TYR A 50 -2.39 3.10 -3.29
CA TYR A 50 -3.52 4.02 -3.39
C TYR A 50 -4.45 3.69 -4.56
N ALA A 51 -3.91 3.25 -5.69
CA ALA A 51 -4.73 2.82 -6.81
C ALA A 51 -5.48 1.51 -6.53
N VAL A 52 -4.91 0.59 -5.75
CA VAL A 52 -5.62 -0.59 -5.24
C VAL A 52 -6.79 -0.16 -4.36
N LEU A 53 -6.58 0.78 -3.42
CA LEU A 53 -7.67 1.32 -2.60
C LEU A 53 -8.77 1.99 -3.44
N ALA A 54 -8.37 2.79 -4.43
CA ALA A 54 -9.31 3.49 -5.31
C ALA A 54 -10.17 2.51 -6.13
N HIS A 55 -9.61 1.36 -6.52
CA HIS A 55 -10.38 0.29 -7.17
C HIS A 55 -11.55 -0.22 -6.30
N PHE A 56 -11.39 -0.20 -4.97
CA PHE A 56 -12.42 -0.57 -4.00
C PHE A 56 -13.21 0.63 -3.47
N GLY A 57 -13.12 1.80 -4.11
CA GLY A 57 -13.87 3.00 -3.73
C GLY A 57 -13.29 3.76 -2.53
N LEU A 58 -12.06 3.47 -2.10
CA LEU A 58 -11.36 4.19 -1.03
C LEU A 58 -10.35 5.18 -1.60
N THR A 59 -10.49 6.45 -1.25
CA THR A 59 -9.57 7.51 -1.69
C THR A 59 -8.58 7.83 -0.57
N ALA A 60 -7.35 7.36 -0.72
CA ALA A 60 -6.26 7.76 0.17
C ALA A 60 -5.85 9.22 -0.08
N PRO A 61 -5.42 9.97 0.95
CA PRO A 61 -4.88 11.30 0.75
C PRO A 61 -3.57 11.19 -0.05
N PRO A 62 -3.26 12.13 -0.98
CA PRO A 62 -2.10 12.05 -1.89
C PRO A 62 -0.76 12.37 -1.20
N LEU A 63 -0.58 11.85 0.02
CA LEU A 63 0.53 12.11 0.92
C LEU A 63 1.67 11.11 0.71
N ARG A 64 2.90 11.55 1.01
CA ARG A 64 4.08 10.67 1.11
C ARG A 64 4.09 9.94 2.45
N SER A 65 4.95 8.94 2.60
CA SER A 65 4.89 8.00 3.73
C SER A 65 4.99 8.67 5.11
N SER A 66 5.86 9.68 5.28
CA SER A 66 5.95 10.47 6.52
C SER A 66 4.67 11.23 6.81
N ASP A 67 4.15 11.93 5.79
CA ASP A 67 2.93 12.73 5.92
C ASP A 67 1.71 11.84 6.16
N LEU A 68 1.61 10.69 5.49
CA LEU A 68 0.60 9.66 5.72
C LEU A 68 0.70 9.07 7.14
N TRP A 69 1.90 8.95 7.70
CA TRP A 69 1.99 8.47 9.08
C TRP A 69 1.48 9.53 10.06
N ALA A 70 1.78 10.81 9.79
CA ALA A 70 1.43 11.96 10.62
C ALA A 70 0.00 12.50 10.40
N ASP A 71 -0.71 12.08 9.35
CA ASP A 71 -2.02 12.64 9.04
C ASP A 71 -3.13 12.21 10.00
N ASP A 72 -4.13 13.07 10.14
CA ASP A 72 -5.33 12.85 10.95
C ASP A 72 -6.57 12.47 10.11
N SER A 73 -6.46 12.45 8.77
CA SER A 73 -7.56 12.08 7.86
C SER A 73 -7.75 10.57 7.73
N THR A 74 -6.77 9.78 8.19
CA THR A 74 -6.79 8.33 8.20
C THR A 74 -6.42 7.79 9.58
N VAL A 75 -6.93 6.61 9.93
CA VAL A 75 -6.89 6.10 11.30
C VAL A 75 -5.70 5.18 11.51
N ARG A 76 -4.94 5.36 12.60
CA ARG A 76 -3.93 4.37 13.03
C ARG A 76 -4.61 3.18 13.69
N VAL A 77 -4.25 1.96 13.29
CA VAL A 77 -4.80 0.72 13.85
C VAL A 77 -3.68 -0.24 14.25
N THR A 78 -3.96 -1.16 15.17
CA THR A 78 -2.99 -2.16 15.65
C THR A 78 -3.17 -3.54 15.03
N ALA A 79 -4.36 -3.83 14.50
CA ALA A 79 -4.68 -5.08 13.82
C ALA A 79 -5.19 -4.79 12.40
N PRO A 80 -4.52 -5.32 11.36
CA PRO A 80 -4.90 -5.05 9.98
C PRO A 80 -6.19 -5.77 9.60
N ARG A 81 -6.99 -5.11 8.78
CA ARG A 81 -8.14 -5.64 8.05
C ARG A 81 -7.90 -5.47 6.56
N PRO A 82 -8.65 -6.20 5.69
CA PRO A 82 -8.55 -5.99 4.26
C PRO A 82 -8.64 -4.49 3.90
N LEU A 83 -7.76 -4.05 2.99
CA LEU A 83 -7.60 -2.67 2.53
C LEU A 83 -6.88 -1.71 3.50
N ASP A 84 -6.36 -2.20 4.63
CA ASP A 84 -5.45 -1.38 5.45
C ASP A 84 -4.06 -1.25 4.80
N LEU A 85 -3.44 -0.09 4.97
CA LEU A 85 -2.08 0.20 4.52
C LEU A 85 -1.09 -0.19 5.61
N LEU A 86 -0.09 -0.99 5.25
CA LEU A 86 1.04 -1.34 6.11
C LEU A 86 2.27 -0.57 5.65
N LEU A 87 2.95 0.09 6.59
CA LEU A 87 4.17 0.85 6.36
C LEU A 87 5.37 0.07 6.88
N PHE A 88 6.33 -0.23 6.02
CA PHE A 88 7.54 -0.98 6.34
C PHE A 88 8.80 -0.16 6.07
N ASN A 89 9.83 -0.31 6.89
CA ASN A 89 11.11 0.35 6.65
C ASN A 89 12.29 -0.46 7.26
N ALA A 90 13.51 0.03 7.05
CA ALA A 90 14.73 -0.50 7.68
C ALA A 90 14.84 -0.10 9.16
N THR A 91 14.06 0.89 9.59
CA THR A 91 13.96 1.39 10.97
C THR A 91 12.48 1.60 11.33
N ASP A 92 12.19 2.11 12.51
CA ASP A 92 10.84 2.52 12.94
C ASP A 92 10.41 3.90 12.39
N ASP A 93 11.19 4.51 11.50
CA ASP A 93 10.89 5.80 10.86
C ASP A 93 9.93 5.62 9.65
N ALA A 94 8.93 6.49 9.53
CA ALA A 94 8.02 6.54 8.39
C ALA A 94 8.64 7.19 7.14
N TYR A 95 9.76 7.91 7.27
CA TYR A 95 10.43 8.54 6.14
C TYR A 95 10.96 7.53 5.14
N GLY A 96 10.44 7.61 3.91
CA GLY A 96 10.76 6.68 2.85
C GLY A 96 10.18 5.27 3.01
N ALA A 97 9.26 5.07 3.97
CA ALA A 97 8.66 3.77 4.23
C ALA A 97 8.00 3.18 2.97
N HIS A 98 8.21 1.89 2.77
CA HIS A 98 7.54 1.07 1.78
C HIS A 98 6.10 0.82 2.20
N VAL A 99 5.16 0.91 1.26
CA VAL A 99 3.72 0.76 1.53
C VAL A 99 3.17 -0.46 0.81
N GLY A 100 2.39 -1.26 1.53
CA GLY A 100 1.59 -2.36 0.99
C GLY A 100 0.15 -2.34 1.51
N VAL A 101 -0.72 -3.13 0.89
CA VAL A 101 -2.14 -3.27 1.25
C VAL A 101 -2.36 -4.65 1.83
N TRP A 102 -2.94 -4.74 3.03
CA TRP A 102 -3.39 -6.02 3.57
C TRP A 102 -4.59 -6.53 2.77
N VAL A 103 -4.50 -7.73 2.20
CA VAL A 103 -5.59 -8.29 1.38
C VAL A 103 -6.22 -9.55 1.97
N ALA A 104 -5.46 -10.28 2.79
CA ALA A 104 -5.90 -11.48 3.49
C ALA A 104 -4.92 -11.76 4.66
N PRO A 105 -5.25 -12.68 5.59
CA PRO A 105 -4.30 -13.11 6.61
C PRO A 105 -2.93 -13.46 6.02
N GLU A 106 -1.87 -12.91 6.61
CA GLU A 106 -0.49 -13.07 6.17
C GLU A 106 -0.23 -12.68 4.70
N SER A 107 -1.06 -11.81 4.11
CA SER A 107 -0.97 -11.48 2.69
C SER A 107 -1.00 -9.97 2.47
N VAL A 108 0.17 -9.41 2.14
CA VAL A 108 0.34 -7.98 1.84
C VAL A 108 0.63 -7.81 0.37
N LEU A 109 -0.30 -7.16 -0.34
CA LEU A 109 -0.13 -6.77 -1.73
C LEU A 109 0.71 -5.52 -1.83
N HIS A 110 1.79 -5.57 -2.61
CA HIS A 110 2.68 -4.43 -2.77
C HIS A 110 3.37 -4.45 -4.14
N LEU A 111 4.03 -3.34 -4.45
CA LEU A 111 4.85 -3.17 -5.64
C LEU A 111 6.21 -2.62 -5.21
N CYS A 112 7.30 -3.36 -5.45
CA CYS A 112 8.65 -2.95 -5.04
C CYS A 112 9.66 -3.09 -6.19
N ALA A 113 10.81 -2.43 -6.03
CA ALA A 113 11.89 -2.49 -7.00
C ALA A 113 12.49 -3.91 -7.14
N GLU A 114 12.53 -4.68 -6.05
CA GLU A 114 13.10 -6.04 -6.02
C GLU A 114 12.34 -6.99 -6.95
N VAL A 115 11.01 -6.95 -6.92
CA VAL A 115 10.18 -7.84 -7.76
C VAL A 115 9.84 -7.20 -9.11
N GLY A 116 9.81 -5.86 -9.19
CA GLY A 116 9.54 -5.10 -10.41
C GLY A 116 8.07 -5.10 -10.87
N ARG A 117 7.23 -5.92 -10.25
CA ARG A 117 5.79 -6.10 -10.52
C ARG A 117 5.03 -6.38 -9.22
N PRO A 118 3.69 -6.31 -9.21
CA PRO A 118 2.91 -6.52 -8.00
C PRO A 118 3.09 -7.94 -7.46
N ALA A 119 3.25 -8.04 -6.15
CA ALA A 119 3.51 -9.29 -5.44
C ALA A 119 2.72 -9.34 -4.13
N LEU A 120 2.53 -10.56 -3.61
CA LEU A 120 2.16 -10.76 -2.22
C LEU A 120 3.37 -11.26 -1.45
N TRP A 121 3.61 -10.63 -0.32
CA TRP A 121 4.54 -11.09 0.70
C TRP A 121 3.80 -11.22 2.03
N THR A 122 4.26 -12.14 2.86
CA THR A 122 3.87 -12.24 4.27
C THR A 122 4.61 -11.18 5.11
N PRO A 123 4.13 -10.81 6.30
CA PRO A 123 4.92 -10.04 7.25
C PRO A 123 6.31 -10.64 7.54
N ALA A 124 6.42 -11.97 7.56
CA ALA A 124 7.70 -12.66 7.74
C ALA A 124 8.65 -12.44 6.55
N ASP A 125 8.14 -12.41 5.32
CA ASP A 125 8.93 -12.08 4.12
C ASP A 125 9.50 -10.66 4.20
N PHE A 126 8.72 -9.69 4.72
CA PHE A 126 9.23 -8.34 4.99
C PHE A 126 10.29 -8.34 6.09
N ALA A 127 10.03 -9.04 7.21
CA ALA A 127 10.97 -9.16 8.33
C ALA A 127 12.33 -9.75 7.93
N ALA A 128 12.36 -10.65 6.94
CA ALA A 128 13.57 -11.25 6.39
C ALA A 128 14.41 -10.30 5.51
N ARG A 129 13.87 -9.14 5.13
CA ARG A 129 14.54 -8.16 4.24
C ARG A 129 14.96 -6.94 5.04
N GLU A 130 16.27 -6.70 5.10
CA GLU A 130 16.85 -5.58 5.87
C GLU A 130 16.17 -4.24 5.62
N ARG A 131 15.82 -3.95 4.35
CA ARG A 131 15.18 -2.70 3.93
C ARG A 131 13.74 -2.50 4.43
N TYR A 132 13.07 -3.57 4.83
CA TYR A 132 11.64 -3.57 5.16
C TYR A 132 11.31 -4.27 6.49
N ARG A 133 12.34 -4.64 7.25
CA ARG A 133 12.22 -5.55 8.39
C ARG A 133 11.36 -5.00 9.54
N HIS A 134 11.18 -3.68 9.62
CA HIS A 134 10.36 -3.03 10.63
C HIS A 134 9.00 -2.66 10.07
N LEU A 135 7.94 -3.15 10.70
CA LEU A 135 6.59 -2.59 10.54
C LEU A 135 6.53 -1.28 11.34
N VAL A 136 6.54 -0.15 10.64
CA VAL A 136 6.41 1.20 11.22
C VAL A 136 5.01 1.38 11.82
N GLY A 137 3.98 0.90 11.10
CA GLY A 137 2.61 1.00 11.56
C GLY A 137 1.59 0.66 10.49
N ILE A 138 0.31 0.79 10.87
CA ILE A 138 -0.84 0.47 10.01
C ILE A 138 -1.77 1.68 9.97
N LYS A 139 -2.18 2.05 8.75
CA LYS A 139 -3.11 3.16 8.49
C LYS A 139 -4.35 2.64 7.75
N ARG A 140 -5.53 3.03 8.23
CA ARG A 140 -6.82 2.72 7.62
C ARG A 140 -7.40 3.97 6.98
N VAL A 141 -7.66 3.88 5.68
CA VAL A 141 -8.43 4.91 4.96
C VAL A 141 -9.91 4.69 5.27
N THR A 142 -10.59 5.73 5.73
CA THR A 142 -12.05 5.72 5.94
C THR A 142 -12.72 6.48 4.81
N THR A 143 -13.91 6.05 4.40
CA THR A 143 -14.77 6.87 3.54
C THR A 143 -15.11 8.15 4.30
N ALA A 144 -15.03 9.31 3.65
CA ALA A 144 -15.59 10.53 4.19
C ALA A 144 -17.13 10.35 4.23
N GLY A 145 -17.68 9.98 5.39
CA GLY A 145 -19.13 9.88 5.60
C GLY A 145 -19.65 8.58 6.22
N GLU A 146 -19.16 8.22 7.41
CA GLU A 146 -20.06 7.73 8.49
C GLU A 146 -19.87 8.60 9.74
N GLY A 147 -19.75 9.92 9.51
CA GLY A 147 -19.82 10.94 10.54
C GLY A 147 -21.18 11.63 10.44
N GLY A 148 -22.15 11.16 11.21
CA GLY A 148 -23.39 11.89 11.52
C GLY A 148 -24.67 11.29 10.93
N SER A 149 -25.31 10.42 11.70
CA SER A 149 -26.77 10.44 11.78
C SER A 149 -27.12 11.05 13.14
N PRO A 150 -27.60 12.29 13.24
CA PRO A 150 -28.27 12.72 14.45
C PRO A 150 -29.53 11.88 14.58
N ALA A 151 -29.67 11.19 15.72
CA ALA A 151 -30.93 10.62 16.13
C ALA A 151 -31.99 11.73 16.09
N HIS A 152 -33.09 11.50 15.38
CA HIS A 152 -34.30 12.30 15.50
C HIS A 152 -35.26 11.63 16.49
N PRO A 153 -36.02 12.43 17.25
CA PRO A 153 -36.82 11.98 18.40
C PRO A 153 -37.94 11.02 17.99
#